data_AF-A0A959NCH2-F1
#
_entry.id   AF-A0A959NCH2-F1
#
_cell.length_a   1.000
_cell.length_b   1.000
_cell.length_c   1.000
_cell.angle_alpha   90.00
_cell.angle_beta   90.00
_cell.angle_gamma   90.00
#
_symmetry.space_group_name_H-M   'P 1'
#
loop_
_entity.id
_entity.type
_entity.pdbx_description
1 polymer ?
#
loop_
_entity_poly.entity_id
_entity_poly.type
_entity_poly.pdbx_seq_one_letter_code
_entity_poly.pdbx_strand_id
1 'polypeptide(L)' 'IKKEIDHSKNPKVIAIVSSDHSVMQYAKVNSCTALKSEEFARNLKKRKKGNSEEEIAKSISNDEIIKLFLE' A
#
# COMPACT_ATOMS: atom_id res chain seq x y z
N ILE A 1 -14.88 -16.97 -2.96
CA ILE A 1 -13.81 -16.34 -2.14
C ILE A 1 -13.35 -17.26 -1.00
N LYS A 2 -14.17 -17.62 0.00
CA LYS A 2 -13.72 -18.51 1.09
C LYS A 2 -13.13 -19.84 0.58
N LYS A 3 -13.87 -20.51 -0.31
CA LYS A 3 -13.41 -21.72 -1.02
C LYS A 3 -12.10 -21.52 -1.82
N GLU A 4 -11.89 -20.33 -2.37
CA GLU A 4 -10.66 -20.02 -3.13
C GLU A 4 -9.46 -19.82 -2.19
N ILE A 5 -9.70 -19.28 -0.99
CA ILE A 5 -8.69 -19.17 0.06
C ILE A 5 -8.29 -20.58 0.52
N ASP A 6 -9.26 -21.47 0.72
CA ASP A 6 -9.01 -22.86 1.16
C ASP A 6 -8.26 -23.69 0.11
N HIS A 7 -8.56 -23.47 -1.17
CA HIS A 7 -7.87 -24.16 -2.26
C HIS A 7 -6.50 -23.57 -2.61
N SER A 8 -6.12 -22.45 -1.98
CA SER A 8 -4.81 -21.85 -2.22
C SER A 8 -3.70 -22.70 -1.61
N LYS A 9 -2.71 -23.04 -2.43
CA LYS A 9 -1.49 -23.70 -1.96
C LYS A 9 -0.69 -22.85 -0.98
N ASN A 10 -0.79 -21.53 -1.07
CA ASN A 10 -0.10 -20.61 -0.17
C ASN A 10 -0.97 -19.35 0.06
N PRO A 11 -1.75 -19.30 1.15
CA PRO A 11 -2.63 -18.16 1.40
C PRO A 11 -1.86 -16.87 1.75
N LYS A 12 -0.59 -16.94 2.15
CA LYS A 12 0.23 -15.77 2.48
C LYS A 12 0.52 -14.86 1.29
N VAL A 13 0.48 -15.39 0.07
CA VAL A 13 0.66 -14.59 -1.16
C VAL A 13 -0.63 -13.95 -1.66
N ILE A 14 -1.76 -14.24 -1.01
CA ILE A 14 -3.06 -13.70 -1.40
C ILE A 14 -3.36 -12.44 -0.59
N ALA A 15 -3.72 -11.38 -1.31
CA ALA A 15 -4.28 -10.16 -0.75
C ALA A 15 -5.78 -10.09 -1.04
N ILE A 16 -6.60 -10.09 0.00
CA ILE A 16 -8.05 -9.95 -0.06
C ILE A 16 -8.42 -8.50 0.27
N VAL A 17 -9.06 -7.83 -0.69
CA VAL A 17 -9.64 -6.51 -0.50
C VAL A 17 -11.16 -6.67 -0.43
N SER A 18 -11.75 -6.28 0.70
CA SER A 18 -13.20 -6.37 0.87
C SER A 18 -13.72 -5.34 1.88
N SER A 19 -15.01 -5.03 1.76
CA SER A 19 -15.75 -4.25 2.76
C SER A 19 -16.51 -5.16 3.73
N ASP A 20 -16.60 -6.46 3.41
CA ASP A 20 -17.34 -7.44 4.21
C ASP A 20 -16.50 -7.95 5.39
N HIS A 21 -17.03 -7.80 6.59
CA HIS A 21 -16.33 -8.20 7.82
C HIS A 21 -16.10 -9.72 7.91
N SER A 22 -17.06 -10.54 7.48
CA SER A 22 -16.96 -12.00 7.51
C SER A 22 -15.83 -12.49 6.60
N VAL A 23 -15.71 -11.92 5.40
CA VAL A 23 -14.64 -12.28 4.44
C VAL A 23 -13.28 -11.82 4.96
N MET A 24 -13.19 -10.62 5.53
CA MET A 24 -11.94 -10.11 6.10
C MET A 24 -11.44 -10.95 7.27
N GLN A 25 -12.34 -11.34 8.19
CA GLN A 25 -11.98 -12.23 9.31
C GLN A 25 -11.51 -13.59 8.80
N TYR A 26 -12.22 -14.16 7.83
CA TYR A 26 -11.84 -15.42 7.22
C TYR A 26 -10.44 -15.36 6.59
N ALA A 27 -10.15 -14.29 5.85
CA ALA A 27 -8.84 -14.06 5.25
C ALA A 27 -7.73 -13.96 6.31
N LYS A 28 -7.96 -13.23 7.41
CA LYS A 28 -6.99 -13.09 8.51
C LYS A 28 -6.69 -14.42 9.19
N VAL A 29 -7.72 -15.20 9.51
CA VAL A 29 -7.56 -16.53 10.15
C VAL A 29 -6.76 -17.47 9.24
N ASN A 30 -6.95 -17.37 7.93
CA ASN A 30 -6.22 -18.17 6.94
C ASN A 30 -4.85 -17.59 6.56
N SER A 31 -4.29 -16.66 7.33
CA SER A 31 -2.97 -16.02 7.05
C SER A 31 -2.89 -15.28 5.71
N CYS A 32 -4.01 -14.87 5.14
CA CYS A 32 -4.03 -13.98 3.98
C CYS A 32 -3.81 -12.53 4.42
N THR A 33 -3.30 -11.71 3.51
CA THR A 33 -3.29 -10.26 3.70
C THR A 33 -4.72 -9.74 3.51
N ALA A 34 -5.32 -9.11 4.52
CA ALA A 34 -6.69 -8.60 4.45
C ALA A 34 -6.72 -7.07 4.57
N LEU A 35 -7.31 -6.40 3.60
CA LEU A 35 -7.35 -4.93 3.50
C LEU A 35 -8.80 -4.44 3.30
N LYS A 36 -9.17 -3.34 3.97
CA LYS A 36 -10.47 -2.69 3.73
C LYS A 36 -10.49 -2.02 2.37
N SER A 37 -11.62 -2.12 1.65
CA SER A 37 -11.80 -1.46 0.35
C SER A 37 -11.56 0.05 0.39
N GLU A 38 -12.03 0.72 1.45
CA GLU A 38 -11.85 2.16 1.62
C GLU A 38 -10.37 2.53 1.82
N GLU A 39 -9.66 1.74 2.61
CA GLU A 39 -8.23 1.93 2.86
C GLU A 39 -7.42 1.69 1.59
N PHE A 40 -7.76 0.63 0.85
CA PHE A 40 -7.19 0.35 -0.47
C PHE A 40 -7.38 1.52 -1.43
N ALA A 41 -8.60 2.05 -1.53
CA ALA A 41 -8.92 3.18 -2.40
C ALA A 41 -8.16 4.44 -1.99
N ARG A 42 -8.01 4.72 -0.69
CA ARG A 42 -7.21 5.85 -0.19
C ARG A 42 -5.74 5.69 -0.56
N ASN A 43 -5.17 4.51 -0.35
CA ASN A 43 -3.76 4.23 -0.67
C ASN A 43 -3.49 4.28 -2.18
N LEU A 44 -4.43 3.78 -2.99
CA LEU A 44 -4.34 3.85 -4.44
C LEU A 44 -4.34 5.30 -4.94
N LYS A 45 -5.16 6.18 -4.35
CA LYS A 45 -5.19 7.61 -4.67
C LYS A 45 -3.93 8.35 -4.18
N LYS A 46 -3.38 7.99 -3.03
CA LYS A 46 -2.12 8.57 -2.52
C LYS A 46 -0.93 8.27 -3.43
N ARG A 47 -0.82 7.03 -3.93
CA ARG A 47 0.24 6.64 -4.88
C ARG A 47 0.17 7.37 -6.22
N LYS A 48 -1.01 7.83 -6.64
CA LYS A 48 -1.14 8.69 -7.84
C LYS A 48 -0.64 10.12 -7.61
N LYS A 49 -0.50 10.56 -6.36
CA LYS A 49 -0.09 11.93 -6.02
C LYS A 49 1.40 12.04 -5.69
N GLY A 50 2.00 10.98 -5.13
CA GLY A 50 3.44 10.95 -4.82
C GLY A 50 4.21 10.17 -5.88
N ASN A 51 4.66 10.88 -6.92
CA ASN A 51 5.84 10.57 -7.75
C ASN A 51 5.98 11.61 -8.88
N SER A 52 5.67 12.88 -8.61
CA SER A 52 6.18 13.95 -9.47
C SER A 52 7.67 14.09 -9.14
N GLU A 53 8.52 13.77 -10.10
CA GLU A 53 9.98 14.00 -10.08
C GLU A 53 10.32 15.42 -9.56
N GLU A 54 9.40 16.36 -9.77
CA GLU A 54 9.42 17.75 -9.30
C GLU A 54 9.37 17.94 -7.78
N GLU A 55 8.69 17.08 -7.00
CA GLU A 55 8.69 17.18 -5.53
C GLU A 55 10.02 16.69 -4.94
N ILE A 56 10.58 15.63 -5.50
CA ILE A 56 11.89 15.09 -5.11
C ILE A 56 13.00 16.09 -5.48
N ALA A 57 12.93 16.69 -6.68
CA ALA A 57 13.86 17.73 -7.11
C ALA A 57 13.82 18.96 -6.19
N LYS A 58 12.63 19.41 -5.76
CA LYS A 58 12.48 20.55 -4.84
C LYS A 58 13.07 20.30 -3.45
N SER A 59 13.03 19.05 -2.97
CA SER A 59 13.64 18.67 -1.68
C SER A 59 15.16 18.62 -1.73
N ILE A 60 15.76 18.31 -2.89
CA ILE A 60 17.22 18.25 -3.07
C ILE A 60 17.83 19.66 -3.20
N SER A 61 17.13 20.61 -3.84
CA SER A 61 17.72 21.90 -4.22
C SER A 61 17.97 22.89 -3.07
N ASN A 62 17.32 22.77 -1.91
CA ASN A 62 17.47 23.81 -0.87
C ASN A 62 18.52 23.47 0.19
N ASP A 63 18.39 22.33 0.86
CA ASP A 63 19.25 22.02 2.01
C ASP A 63 20.69 21.63 1.63
N GLU A 64 20.88 20.90 0.52
CA GLU A 64 22.21 20.43 0.12
C GLU A 64 23.03 21.51 -0.60
N ILE A 65 22.39 22.36 -1.39
CA ILE A 65 23.08 23.43 -2.14
C ILE A 65 23.57 24.52 -1.18
N ILE A 66 22.81 24.84 -0.13
CA ILE A 66 23.24 25.80 0.90
C ILE A 66 24.49 25.28 1.63
N LYS A 67 24.57 23.98 1.93
CA LYS A 67 25.76 23.39 2.55
C LYS A 67 26.95 23.26 1.62
N LEU A 68 26.74 23.05 0.32
CA LEU A 68 27.85 22.87 -0.63
C LEU A 68 28.52 24.18 -1.08
N PHE A 69 27.82 25.31 -1.03
CA PHE A 69 28.28 26.56 -1.68
C PHE A 69 28.36 27.79 -0.75
N LEU A 70 27.94 27.69 0.51
CA LEU A 70 28.00 28.80 1.48
C LEU A 70 28.90 28.48 2.70
N GLU A 71 29.75 27.46 2.62
CA GLU A 71 30.83 27.20 3.59
C GLU A 71 32.20 27.52 2.99
#